data_AF-A0A6B0UHT7-F1
#
_entry.id   AF-A0A6B0UHT7-F1
#
_cell.length_a   1.000
_cell.length_b   1.000
_cell.length_c   1.000
_cell.angle_alpha   90.00
_cell.angle_beta   90.00
_cell.angle_gamma   90.00
#
_symmetry.space_group_name_H-M   'P 1'
#
loop_
_entity.id
_entity.type
_entity.pdbx_description
1 polymer ?
#
loop_
_entity_poly.entity_id
_entity_poly.type
_entity_poly.pdbx_seq_one_letter_code
_entity_poly.pdbx_strand_id
1 'polypeptide(L)'
;TYSQTLCRLDRWTCLGTKPGEVYGHSPRLPSVFFASLKQHSYCSASINGKYTGNCRMSLTNYPCQVLCCAEKNIKQLVLAPDGFTCNETKMCLGGSCEDIVEVKEPR
;
A
#
# COMPACT_ATOMS: atom_id res chain seq x y z
N THR A 1 -12.76 -15.14 -47.95
CA THR A 1 -11.44 -15.25 -47.27
C THR A 1 -11.32 -14.10 -46.30
N TYR A 2 -11.61 -14.33 -45.01
CA TYR A 2 -11.51 -13.29 -43.99
C TYR A 2 -10.03 -13.05 -43.70
N SER A 3 -9.50 -11.93 -44.17
CA SER A 3 -8.12 -11.52 -43.95
C SER A 3 -7.91 -11.30 -42.44
N GLN A 4 -7.09 -12.15 -41.84
CA GLN A 4 -6.60 -12.05 -40.47
C GLN A 4 -5.64 -10.86 -40.31
N THR A 5 -6.06 -9.65 -40.66
CA THR A 5 -5.29 -8.43 -40.42
C THR A 5 -5.48 -7.95 -38.97
N LEU A 6 -5.46 -8.90 -38.04
CA LEU A 6 -5.50 -8.71 -36.59
C LEU A 6 -4.07 -8.90 -36.08
N CYS A 7 -3.19 -7.95 -36.38
CA CYS A 7 -1.86 -7.94 -35.78
C CYS A 7 -1.48 -6.53 -35.33
N ARG A 8 -1.67 -6.35 -34.02
CA ARG A 8 -0.96 -5.42 -33.13
C ARG A 8 -1.38 -3.95 -33.22
N LEU A 9 -2.52 -3.63 -32.60
CA LEU A 9 -2.62 -2.37 -31.88
C LEU A 9 -1.42 -2.32 -30.91
N ASP A 10 -0.59 -1.29 -31.04
CA ASP A 10 0.53 -1.06 -30.13
C ASP A 10 0.01 -1.01 -28.69
N ARG A 11 0.77 -1.56 -27.72
CA ARG A 11 0.35 -1.67 -26.31
C ARG A 11 -0.06 -0.31 -25.71
N TRP A 12 0.41 0.79 -26.31
CA TRP A 12 0.21 2.15 -25.84
C TRP A 12 -0.88 2.91 -26.60
N THR A 13 -1.63 2.25 -27.50
CA THR A 13 -2.71 2.90 -28.26
C THR A 13 -3.69 3.65 -27.35
N CYS A 14 -4.07 3.05 -26.21
CA CYS A 14 -4.97 3.68 -25.24
C CYS A 14 -4.35 4.87 -24.50
N LEU A 15 -3.02 4.95 -24.42
CA LEU A 15 -2.31 6.03 -23.73
C LEU A 15 -1.93 7.17 -24.70
N GLY A 16 -2.12 7.00 -26.01
CA GLY A 16 -1.77 7.99 -27.04
C GLY A 16 -0.27 8.13 -27.30
N THR A 17 0.57 7.92 -26.29
CA THR A 17 2.03 7.93 -26.39
C THR A 17 2.66 6.84 -25.54
N LYS A 18 3.80 6.31 -26.01
CA LYS A 18 4.63 5.40 -25.23
C LYS A 18 5.20 6.17 -24.02
N PRO A 19 5.08 5.64 -22.79
CA PRO A 19 5.72 6.27 -21.63
C PRO A 19 7.23 6.39 -21.85
N GLY A 20 7.81 7.51 -21.41
CA GLY A 20 9.26 7.70 -21.39
C GLY A 20 9.96 6.75 -20.40
N GLU A 21 11.25 6.97 -20.17
CA GLU A 21 11.99 6.24 -19.15
C GLU A 21 11.34 6.48 -17.78
N VAL A 22 10.91 5.39 -17.13
CA VAL A 22 10.34 5.44 -15.79
C VAL A 22 11.45 5.15 -14.81
N TYR A 23 11.71 6.09 -13.89
CA TYR A 23 12.63 5.86 -12.79
C TYR A 23 12.11 4.68 -11.94
N GLY A 24 12.78 3.54 -12.04
CA GLY A 24 12.43 2.35 -11.29
C GLY A 24 12.77 2.54 -9.82
N HIS A 25 11.75 2.56 -8.96
CA HIS A 25 11.95 2.34 -7.54
C HIS A 25 11.80 0.85 -7.25
N SER A 26 12.73 0.28 -6.47
CA SER A 26 12.56 -1.10 -5.99
C SER A 26 11.20 -1.22 -5.28
N PRO A 27 10.35 -2.19 -5.65
CA PRO A 27 9.07 -2.39 -4.98
C PRO A 27 9.28 -2.59 -3.49
N ARG A 28 8.54 -1.85 -2.67
CA ARG A 28 8.55 -1.98 -1.20
C ARG A 28 7.11 -1.99 -0.72
N LEU A 29 6.85 -2.76 0.33
CA LEU A 29 5.57 -2.69 1.02
C LEU A 29 5.33 -1.26 1.52
N PRO A 30 4.11 -0.72 1.42
CA PRO A 30 3.81 0.62 1.89
C PRO A 30 4.22 0.85 3.36
N SER A 31 4.02 -0.13 4.25
CA SER A 31 4.46 -0.01 5.65
C SER A 31 5.96 0.26 5.77
N VAL A 32 6.79 -0.46 4.98
CA VAL A 32 8.25 -0.35 4.95
C VAL A 32 8.67 0.98 4.35
N PHE A 33 7.99 1.43 3.30
CA PHE A 33 8.24 2.73 2.69
C PHE A 33 7.99 3.86 3.69
N PHE A 34 6.81 3.92 4.32
CA PHE A 34 6.47 4.97 5.27
C PHE A 34 7.30 4.91 6.57
N ALA A 35 7.73 3.72 7.01
CA ALA A 35 8.66 3.59 8.13
C ALA A 35 10.06 4.17 7.84
N SER A 36 10.45 4.28 6.56
CA SER A 36 11.74 4.86 6.16
C SER A 36 11.74 6.39 6.08
N LEU A 37 10.56 7.03 6.12
CA LEU A 37 10.43 8.47 5.98
C LEU A 37 10.65 9.16 7.34
N LYS A 38 11.45 10.23 7.35
CA LYS A 38 11.76 11.00 8.58
C LYS A 38 10.69 12.04 8.96
N GLN A 39 9.92 12.51 7.98
CA GLN A 39 9.02 13.66 8.13
C GLN A 39 7.56 13.34 7.79
N HIS A 40 7.30 12.16 7.22
CA HIS A 40 5.96 11.75 6.80
C HIS A 40 5.64 10.39 7.40
N SER A 41 4.45 10.27 7.97
CA SER A 41 3.90 8.98 8.39
C SER A 41 2.80 8.54 7.45
N TYR A 42 2.50 7.25 7.46
CA TYR A 42 1.35 6.72 6.72
C TYR A 42 0.05 7.48 7.08
N CYS A 43 -0.17 7.74 8.37
CA CYS A 43 -1.30 8.53 8.85
C CYS A 43 -1.41 9.92 8.21
N SER A 44 -0.28 10.63 8.06
CA SER A 44 -0.25 11.96 7.45
C SER A 44 -0.62 11.94 5.96
N ALA A 45 -0.29 10.84 5.27
CA ALA A 45 -0.65 10.63 3.87
C ALA A 45 -2.12 10.22 3.69
N SER A 46 -2.69 9.46 4.63
CA SER A 46 -4.06 8.90 4.51
C SER A 46 -5.19 9.84 4.95
N ILE A 47 -4.98 10.71 5.93
CA ILE A 47 -6.06 11.51 6.58
C ILE A 47 -5.74 13.00 6.66
N ASN A 48 -4.91 13.50 5.75
CA ASN A 48 -4.39 14.86 5.77
C ASN A 48 -3.24 15.04 6.78
N GLY A 49 -2.26 15.89 6.44
CA GLY A 49 -0.90 15.92 7.03
C GLY A 49 -0.77 16.21 8.53
N LYS A 50 -1.87 16.35 9.26
CA LYS A 50 -1.89 16.71 10.68
C LYS A 50 -1.80 15.49 11.63
N TYR A 51 -2.13 14.29 11.14
CA TYR A 51 -2.07 13.05 11.92
C TYR A 51 -0.69 12.40 11.80
N THR A 52 0.17 12.61 12.80
CA THR A 52 1.58 12.18 12.70
C THR A 52 1.88 10.84 13.36
N GLY A 53 1.03 10.34 14.27
CA GLY A 53 1.32 9.14 15.05
C GLY A 53 0.27 8.03 14.96
N ASN A 54 0.70 6.79 15.14
CA ASN A 54 -0.19 5.65 15.39
C ASN A 54 -0.71 5.74 16.84
N CYS A 55 -2.01 5.56 17.03
CA CYS A 55 -2.60 5.55 18.36
C CYS A 55 -2.66 4.12 18.92
N ARG A 56 -2.44 3.96 20.23
CA ARG A 56 -2.71 2.68 20.91
C ARG A 56 -4.22 2.51 21.04
N MET A 57 -4.82 1.81 20.08
CA MET A 57 -6.13 1.19 20.24
C MET A 57 -5.95 -0.32 20.22
N SER A 58 -6.57 -1.00 21.18
CA SER A 58 -6.73 -2.45 21.19
C SER A 58 -7.73 -2.85 20.11
N LEU A 59 -7.40 -2.65 18.84
CA LEU A 59 -8.19 -3.12 17.69
C LEU A 59 -7.87 -4.59 17.45
N THR A 60 -8.12 -5.42 18.46
CA THR A 60 -7.84 -6.87 18.42
C THR A 60 -8.69 -7.60 17.39
N ASN A 61 -9.81 -7.02 16.95
CA ASN A 61 -10.74 -7.72 16.06
C ASN A 61 -10.41 -7.57 14.57
N TYR A 62 -9.72 -6.49 14.14
CA TYR A 62 -9.49 -6.23 12.71
C TYR A 62 -8.18 -5.47 12.41
N PRO A 63 -7.00 -6.00 12.80
CA PRO A 63 -5.73 -5.29 12.71
C PRO A 63 -5.30 -4.90 11.29
N CYS A 64 -5.85 -5.56 10.26
CA CYS A 64 -5.55 -5.26 8.85
C CYS A 64 -6.62 -4.46 8.11
N GLN A 65 -7.80 -4.26 8.73
CA GLN A 65 -8.83 -3.42 8.16
C GLN A 65 -8.72 -1.98 8.67
N VAL A 66 -8.24 -1.81 9.90
CA VAL A 66 -8.18 -0.50 10.55
C VAL A 66 -6.86 -0.29 11.27
N LEU A 67 -6.23 0.85 10.97
CA LEU A 67 -5.13 1.46 11.69
C LEU A 67 -5.64 2.74 12.36
N CYS A 68 -5.30 2.92 13.64
CA CYS A 68 -5.61 4.15 14.35
C CYS A 68 -4.51 5.19 14.17
N CYS A 69 -4.89 6.37 13.66
CA CYS A 69 -4.07 7.55 13.57
C CYS A 69 -4.50 8.59 14.61
N ALA A 70 -3.54 9.29 15.21
CA ALA A 70 -3.81 10.32 16.20
C ALA A 70 -3.08 11.63 15.92
N GLU A 71 -3.77 12.72 16.23
CA GLU A 71 -3.22 14.06 16.40
C GLU A 71 -3.68 14.59 17.76
N LYS A 72 -2.76 14.74 18.71
CA LYS A 72 -3.07 15.14 20.10
C LYS A 72 -4.15 14.21 20.70
N ASN A 73 -5.37 14.72 20.91
CA ASN A 73 -6.50 13.99 21.49
C ASN A 73 -7.51 13.49 20.44
N ILE A 74 -7.30 13.79 19.15
CA ILE A 74 -8.20 13.37 18.07
C ILE A 74 -7.69 12.05 17.50
N LYS A 75 -8.59 11.06 17.40
CA LYS A 75 -8.31 9.75 16.83
C LYS A 75 -9.13 9.56 15.56
N GLN A 76 -8.51 9.00 14.54
CA GLN A 76 -9.17 8.68 13.28
C GLN A 76 -8.72 7.29 12.82
N LEU A 77 -9.64 6.55 12.18
CA LEU A 77 -9.35 5.23 11.62
C LEU A 77 -9.09 5.33 10.12
N VAL A 78 -8.08 4.62 9.65
CA VAL A 78 -7.75 4.40 8.22
C VAL A 78 -7.55 2.94 7.94
N LEU A 79 -7.50 2.57 6.66
CA LEU A 79 -7.06 1.25 6.24
C LEU A 79 -5.61 1.02 6.66
N ALA A 80 -5.30 -0.16 7.17
CA ALA A 80 -3.93 -0.55 7.46
C ALA A 80 -3.17 -0.74 6.12
N PRO A 81 -1.90 -0.28 6.03
CA PRO A 81 -1.09 -0.52 4.85
C PRO A 81 -0.65 -1.98 4.77
N ASP A 82 -0.41 -2.46 3.55
CA ASP A 82 0.30 -3.71 3.35
C ASP A 82 1.69 -3.66 4.01
N GLY A 83 2.04 -4.77 4.66
CA GLY A 83 3.21 -4.94 5.50
C GLY A 83 3.06 -4.42 6.94
N PHE A 84 1.88 -3.93 7.35
CA PHE A 84 1.65 -3.56 8.76
C PHE A 84 1.60 -4.82 9.64
N THR A 85 2.29 -4.81 10.78
CA THR A 85 2.34 -5.96 11.69
C THR A 85 1.01 -6.13 12.42
N CYS A 86 0.31 -7.23 12.14
CA CYS A 86 -0.95 -7.58 12.80
C CYS A 86 -0.80 -8.63 13.91
N ASN A 87 0.30 -9.39 13.89
CA ASN A 87 0.73 -10.33 14.93
C ASN A 87 2.27 -10.45 14.87
N GLU A 88 2.93 -10.99 15.90
CA GLU A 88 4.39 -11.12 15.98
C GLU A 88 5.02 -11.78 14.73
N THR A 89 4.31 -12.72 14.11
CA THR A 89 4.76 -13.47 12.92
C THR A 89 3.93 -13.18 11.66
N LYS A 90 2.98 -12.25 11.72
CA LYS A 90 2.03 -11.98 10.63
C LYS A 90 1.98 -10.49 10.28
N MET A 91 1.70 -10.22 9.02
CA MET A 91 1.52 -8.85 8.52
C MET A 91 0.29 -8.74 7.63
N CYS A 92 -0.15 -7.52 7.41
CA CYS A 92 -1.28 -7.23 6.56
C CYS A 92 -0.91 -7.33 5.09
N LEU A 93 -1.67 -8.10 4.32
CA LEU A 93 -1.57 -8.18 2.87
C LEU A 93 -2.99 -8.21 2.29
N GLY A 94 -3.34 -7.23 1.46
CA GLY A 94 -4.67 -7.15 0.84
C GLY A 94 -5.83 -7.04 1.85
N GLY A 95 -5.57 -6.53 3.06
CA GLY A 95 -6.57 -6.41 4.13
C GLY A 95 -6.71 -7.64 5.05
N SER A 96 -5.94 -8.70 4.82
CA SER A 96 -5.90 -9.91 5.65
C SER A 96 -4.59 -10.03 6.43
N CYS A 97 -4.62 -10.72 7.58
CA CYS A 97 -3.44 -10.94 8.43
C CYS A 97 -2.75 -12.26 8.05
N GLU A 98 -1.71 -12.16 7.22
CA GLU A 98 -1.03 -13.27 6.56
C GLU A 98 0.35 -13.54 7.17
N ASP A 99 0.85 -14.78 7.07
CA ASP A 99 2.17 -15.14 7.59
C ASP A 99 3.31 -14.49 6.79
N ILE A 100 4.31 -13.93 7.50
CA ILE A 100 5.43 -13.18 6.90
C ILE A 100 6.29 -14.06 5.97
N VAL A 101 6.24 -15.38 6.13
CA VAL A 101 7.09 -16.35 5.42
C VAL A 101 6.60 -16.62 3.99
N GLU A 102 5.35 -16.28 3.64
CA GLU A 102 4.75 -16.50 2.31
C GLU A 102 4.65 -15.22 1.45
N VAL A 103 5.64 -14.33 1.47
CA VAL A 103 5.75 -13.31 0.41
C VAL A 103 6.22 -14.01 -0.87
N LYS A 104 5.29 -14.68 -1.55
CA LYS A 104 5.46 -15.10 -2.94
C LYS A 104 5.77 -13.84 -3.73
N GLU A 105 6.85 -13.88 -4.51
CA GLU A 105 7.26 -12.78 -5.39
C GLU A 105 6.04 -12.20 -6.14
N PRO A 106 6.04 -10.88 -6.44
CA PRO A 106 4.96 -10.28 -7.20
C PRO A 106 4.83 -11.02 -8.54
N ARG A 107 3.62 -11.49 -8.85
CA ARG A 107 3.30 -12.01 -10.19
C ARG A 107 3.34 -10.91 -11.24
#